data_AF-A0A5K0Y0L5-F1
#
_entry.id   AF-A0A5K0Y0L5-F1
#
_cell.length_a   1.000
_cell.length_b   1.000
_cell.length_c   1.000
_cell.angle_alpha   90.00
_cell.angle_beta   90.00
_cell.angle_gamma   90.00
#
_symmetry.space_group_name_H-M   'P 1'
#
loop_
_entity.id
_entity.type
_entity.pdbx_description
1 polymer ?
#
loop_
_entity_poly.entity_id
_entity_poly.type
_entity_poly.pdbx_seq_one_letter_code
_entity_poly.pdbx_strand_id
1 'polypeptide(L)'
;LLNPKMDFHVYESLISAVRLLLSEDLCEGKFVFGRQVLKPQKSVKSLLPKPGSGGDNSKNQLQTLVVRAGHGPPTYRTKQLKNYQYRAVVEIGGMQFMGSPCQNKRLAEKDAANEALRWLTDGGMANSHQNIRSASTLLKKDKRRRA
;
A
#
# COMPACT_ATOMS: atom_id res chain seq x y z
N LEU A 1 -0.73 -40.66 -29.07
CA LEU A 1 0.31 -39.69 -28.65
C LEU A 1 1.59 -39.97 -29.42
N LEU A 2 2.23 -38.94 -29.98
CA LEU A 2 3.26 -39.10 -31.01
C LEU A 2 4.66 -39.52 -30.49
N ASN A 3 4.88 -39.65 -29.17
CA ASN A 3 6.17 -40.11 -28.60
C ASN A 3 5.97 -40.74 -27.20
N PRO A 4 5.80 -42.08 -27.09
CA PRO A 4 5.51 -42.74 -25.81
C PRO A 4 6.76 -43.09 -24.97
N LYS A 5 7.97 -42.71 -25.39
CA LYS A 5 9.25 -43.09 -24.74
C LYS A 5 10.13 -41.89 -24.37
N MET A 6 9.55 -40.74 -24.02
CA MET A 6 10.35 -39.76 -23.28
C MET A 6 10.60 -40.35 -21.90
N ASP A 7 11.82 -40.83 -21.68
CA ASP A 7 12.27 -41.22 -20.37
C ASP A 7 12.34 -39.96 -19.49
N PHE A 8 11.35 -39.79 -18.62
CA PHE A 8 11.23 -38.63 -17.73
C PHE A 8 12.49 -38.46 -16.86
N HIS A 9 13.21 -39.55 -16.59
CA HIS A 9 14.44 -39.51 -15.80
C HIS A 9 15.60 -38.79 -16.51
N VAL A 10 15.61 -38.77 -17.85
CA VAL A 10 16.61 -38.03 -18.64
C VAL A 10 16.42 -36.51 -18.50
N TYR A 11 15.20 -36.06 -18.20
CA TYR A 11 14.82 -34.66 -18.12
C TYR A 11 14.62 -34.16 -16.67
N GLU A 12 15.07 -34.91 -15.66
CA GLU A 12 14.89 -34.53 -14.25
C GLU A 12 15.41 -33.12 -13.95
N SER A 13 16.56 -32.75 -14.54
CA SER A 13 17.12 -31.40 -14.39
C SER A 13 16.19 -30.34 -15.01
N LEU A 14 15.65 -30.60 -16.20
CA LEU A 14 14.72 -29.71 -16.88
C LEU A 14 13.39 -29.59 -16.11
N ILE A 15 12.83 -30.72 -15.67
CA ILE A 15 11.57 -30.77 -14.92
C ILE A 15 11.74 -30.08 -13.57
N SER A 16 12.88 -30.28 -12.88
CA SER A 16 13.20 -29.60 -11.63
C SER A 16 13.34 -28.10 -11.80
N ALA A 17 14.03 -27.64 -12.86
CA ALA A 17 14.15 -26.22 -13.18
C ALA A 17 12.78 -25.57 -13.47
N VAL A 18 11.92 -26.26 -14.23
CA VAL A 18 10.55 -25.80 -14.51
C VAL A 18 9.71 -25.74 -13.23
N ARG A 19 9.78 -26.77 -12.37
CA ARG A 19 9.07 -26.76 -11.07
C ARG A 19 9.53 -25.64 -10.15
N LEU A 20 10.84 -25.35 -10.11
CA LEU A 20 11.40 -24.26 -9.32
C LEU A 20 10.89 -22.90 -9.83
N LEU A 21 10.93 -22.69 -11.14
CA LEU A 21 10.41 -21.46 -11.77
C LEU A 21 8.93 -21.23 -11.48
N LEU A 22 8.12 -22.28 -11.55
CA LEU A 22 6.68 -22.21 -11.25
C LEU A 22 6.38 -22.02 -9.75
N SER A 23 7.17 -22.64 -8.88
CA SER A 23 6.97 -22.52 -7.42
C SER A 23 7.25 -21.10 -6.90
N GLU A 24 8.15 -20.37 -7.57
CA GLU A 24 8.43 -18.97 -7.26
C GLU A 24 7.53 -17.98 -8.03
N ASP A 25 6.69 -18.48 -8.94
CA ASP A 25 5.78 -17.65 -9.70
C ASP A 25 4.45 -17.39 -8.97
N LEU A 26 4.42 -16.30 -8.21
CA LEU A 26 3.21 -15.79 -7.57
C LEU A 26 2.17 -15.23 -8.56
N CYS A 27 2.47 -15.12 -9.86
CA CYS A 27 1.56 -14.53 -10.83
C CYS A 27 0.56 -15.50 -11.45
N GLU A 28 0.58 -16.80 -11.09
CA GLU A 28 -0.36 -17.81 -11.59
C GLU A 28 -0.48 -17.80 -13.13
N GLY A 29 0.60 -17.49 -13.85
CA GLY A 29 0.58 -17.37 -15.32
C GLY A 29 -0.14 -16.13 -15.88
N LYS A 30 -0.45 -15.11 -15.07
CA LYS A 30 -1.06 -13.85 -15.50
C LYS A 30 0.00 -12.78 -15.75
N PHE A 31 -0.20 -11.97 -16.77
CA PHE A 31 0.59 -10.76 -16.97
C PHE A 31 0.19 -9.70 -15.94
N VAL A 32 1.02 -9.50 -14.91
CA VAL A 32 0.81 -8.47 -13.88
C VAL A 32 1.72 -7.28 -14.17
N PHE A 33 1.13 -6.18 -14.61
CA PHE A 33 1.86 -4.92 -14.79
C PHE A 33 2.33 -4.37 -13.43
N GLY A 34 3.61 -4.01 -13.31
CA GLY A 34 4.16 -3.41 -12.09
C GLY A 34 4.62 -4.39 -11.00
N ARG A 35 4.83 -5.68 -11.31
CA ARG A 35 5.44 -6.63 -10.37
C ARG A 35 6.84 -6.16 -9.96
N GLN A 36 7.00 -5.74 -8.71
CA GLN A 36 8.32 -5.52 -8.11
C GLN A 36 8.89 -6.87 -7.67
N VAL A 37 9.91 -7.36 -8.37
CA VAL A 37 10.67 -8.54 -7.94
C VAL A 37 11.39 -8.16 -6.64
N LEU A 38 10.94 -8.74 -5.52
CA LEU A 38 11.57 -8.55 -4.22
C LEU A 38 12.96 -9.18 -4.25
N LYS A 39 13.98 -8.38 -4.57
CA LYS A 39 15.38 -8.82 -4.43
C LYS A 39 15.67 -9.06 -2.95
N PRO A 40 16.48 -10.08 -2.60
CA PRO A 40 16.95 -10.26 -1.22
C PRO A 40 17.57 -8.95 -0.76
N GLN A 41 17.04 -8.45 0.35
CA GLN A 41 17.24 -7.09 0.86
C GLN A 41 18.74 -6.84 1.11
N LYS A 42 19.47 -6.35 0.10
CA LYS A 42 20.61 -5.48 0.34
C LYS A 42 20.01 -4.16 0.77
N SER A 43 19.86 -3.96 2.09
CA SER A 43 19.52 -2.71 2.78
C SER A 43 19.31 -1.55 1.81
N VAL A 44 18.14 -1.57 1.14
CA VAL A 44 17.86 -0.56 0.13
C VAL A 44 17.65 0.68 0.95
N LYS A 45 18.63 1.59 0.87
CA LYS A 45 18.45 2.97 1.31
C LYS A 45 17.13 3.40 0.72
N SER A 46 16.15 3.43 1.61
CA SER A 46 14.82 3.96 1.47
C SER A 46 14.79 4.97 0.31
N LEU A 47 14.19 4.56 -0.82
CA LEU A 47 13.78 5.49 -1.87
C LEU A 47 12.56 6.30 -1.43
N LEU A 48 12.18 6.24 -0.15
CA LEU A 48 11.39 7.32 0.42
C LEU A 48 12.27 8.58 0.40
N PRO A 49 11.71 9.73 -0.01
CA PRO A 49 12.41 10.99 0.20
C PRO A 49 12.78 11.06 1.68
N LYS A 50 14.08 11.24 1.95
CA LYS A 50 14.59 11.41 3.31
C LYS A 50 13.72 12.48 4.02
N PRO A 51 13.31 12.25 5.27
CA PRO A 51 12.66 13.29 6.06
C PRO A 51 13.74 14.32 6.41
N GLY A 52 13.97 15.26 5.49
CA GLY A 52 15.09 16.17 5.61
C GLY A 52 15.25 17.02 4.37
N SER A 53 14.89 18.30 4.54
CA SER A 53 15.27 19.44 3.72
C SER A 53 14.42 19.73 2.47
N GLY A 54 13.57 20.76 2.62
CA GLY A 54 13.35 21.74 1.57
C GLY A 54 12.13 21.54 0.67
N GLY A 55 11.00 22.09 1.09
CA GLY A 55 9.91 22.47 0.19
C GLY A 55 8.73 21.50 0.17
N ASP A 56 7.66 21.88 0.87
CA ASP A 56 6.23 21.90 0.46
C ASP A 56 5.59 20.64 -0.17
N ASN A 57 6.31 19.52 -0.27
CA ASN A 57 5.96 18.38 -1.10
C ASN A 57 5.05 17.36 -0.38
N SER A 58 4.70 17.55 0.89
CA SER A 58 3.93 16.51 1.61
C SER A 58 2.58 16.21 0.96
N LYS A 59 1.91 17.22 0.39
CA LYS A 59 0.66 17.03 -0.35
C LYS A 59 0.83 16.23 -1.65
N ASN A 60 1.84 16.58 -2.45
CA ASN A 60 2.11 15.92 -3.72
C ASN A 60 2.64 14.49 -3.51
N GLN A 61 3.49 14.31 -2.50
CA GLN A 61 3.97 13.00 -2.07
C GLN A 61 2.80 12.11 -1.62
N LEU A 62 1.90 12.64 -0.79
CA LEU A 62 0.72 11.91 -0.34
C LEU A 62 -0.19 11.54 -1.51
N GLN A 63 -0.50 12.49 -2.39
CA GLN A 63 -1.31 12.23 -3.59
C GLN A 63 -0.69 11.12 -4.46
N THR A 64 0.61 11.19 -4.71
CA THR A 64 1.32 10.20 -5.51
C THR A 64 1.24 8.81 -4.89
N LEU A 65 1.45 8.70 -3.57
CA LEU A 65 1.37 7.42 -2.86
C LEU A 65 -0.05 6.83 -2.89
N VAL A 66 -1.06 7.67 -2.63
CA VAL A 66 -2.46 7.25 -2.59
C VAL A 66 -2.93 6.77 -3.97
N VAL A 67 -2.65 7.53 -5.03
CA VAL A 67 -3.04 7.17 -6.40
C VAL A 67 -2.29 5.93 -6.88
N ARG A 68 -0.99 5.80 -6.57
CA ARG A 68 -0.21 4.59 -6.91
C ARG A 68 -0.72 3.34 -6.20
N ALA A 69 -1.30 3.48 -5.02
CA ALA A 69 -1.95 2.39 -4.30
C ALA A 69 -3.35 2.04 -4.85
N GLY A 70 -3.83 2.72 -5.89
CA GLY A 70 -5.14 2.48 -6.51
C GLY A 70 -6.31 3.12 -5.75
N HIS A 71 -6.05 4.00 -4.78
CA HIS A 71 -7.08 4.75 -4.08
C HIS A 71 -7.41 6.07 -4.80
N GLY A 72 -8.62 6.60 -4.53
CA GLY A 72 -9.01 7.92 -5.00
C GLY A 72 -8.15 9.05 -4.40
N PRO A 73 -8.14 10.25 -5.01
CA PRO A 73 -7.29 11.35 -4.57
C PRO A 73 -7.62 11.81 -3.13
N PRO A 74 -6.61 12.27 -2.35
CA PRO A 74 -6.82 12.75 -0.99
C PRO A 74 -7.70 14.00 -0.96
N THR A 75 -8.67 14.04 -0.05
CA THR A 75 -9.58 15.19 0.10
C THR A 75 -9.23 15.98 1.36
N TYR A 76 -9.08 17.30 1.24
CA TYR A 76 -8.72 18.18 2.36
C TYR A 76 -9.93 18.96 2.86
N ARG A 77 -10.09 19.00 4.19
CA ARG A 77 -11.08 19.84 4.88
C ARG A 77 -10.39 20.67 5.93
N THR A 78 -10.48 21.99 5.80
CA THR A 78 -9.84 22.92 6.75
C THR A 78 -10.90 23.70 7.51
N LYS A 79 -10.74 23.80 8.83
CA LYS A 79 -11.58 24.58 9.73
C LYS A 79 -10.74 25.65 10.42
N GLN A 80 -11.28 26.85 10.51
CA GLN A 80 -10.72 27.92 11.34
C GLN A 80 -11.19 27.74 12.79
N LEU A 81 -10.27 27.90 13.73
CA LEU A 81 -10.47 27.80 15.17
C LEU A 81 -10.69 29.20 15.76
N LYS A 82 -11.21 29.24 17.01
CA LYS A 82 -11.52 30.49 17.73
C LYS A 82 -10.28 31.36 18.03
N ASN A 83 -9.09 30.77 18.02
CA ASN A 83 -7.82 31.43 18.31
C ASN A 83 -7.07 31.87 17.03
N TYR A 84 -7.80 32.13 15.94
CA TYR A 84 -7.24 32.48 14.63
C TYR A 84 -6.29 31.43 14.02
N GLN A 85 -6.29 30.21 14.54
CA GLN A 85 -5.55 29.09 13.96
C GLN A 85 -6.44 28.31 12.98
N TYR A 86 -5.82 27.49 12.14
CA TYR A 86 -6.46 26.59 11.20
C TYR A 86 -6.08 25.17 11.56
N ARG A 87 -7.04 24.26 11.46
CA ARG A 87 -6.81 22.82 11.56
C ARG A 87 -7.38 22.14 10.33
N ALA A 88 -6.58 21.28 9.71
CA ALA A 88 -7.00 20.53 8.53
C ALA A 88 -7.11 19.04 8.85
N VAL A 89 -7.98 18.39 8.10
CA VAL A 89 -8.15 16.95 8.05
C VAL A 89 -7.97 16.52 6.60
N VAL A 90 -7.19 15.46 6.36
CA VAL A 90 -7.09 14.82 5.05
C VAL A 90 -7.79 13.47 5.10
N GLU A 91 -8.62 13.20 4.10
CA GLU A 91 -9.39 11.96 3.95
C GLU A 91 -8.82 11.11 2.80
N ILE A 92 -8.53 9.85 3.08
CA ILE A 92 -7.96 8.88 2.14
C ILE A 92 -8.72 7.57 2.31
N GLY A 93 -9.49 7.16 1.29
CA GLY A 93 -10.20 5.87 1.32
C GLY A 93 -11.12 5.69 2.55
N GLY A 94 -11.75 6.77 3.02
CA GLY A 94 -12.60 6.77 4.22
C GLY A 94 -11.86 6.93 5.55
N MET A 95 -10.52 6.91 5.56
CA MET A 95 -9.69 7.19 6.73
C MET A 95 -9.41 8.69 6.83
N GLN A 96 -9.41 9.23 8.05
CA GLN A 96 -9.19 10.66 8.29
C GLN A 96 -7.95 10.89 9.16
N PHE A 97 -7.08 11.78 8.71
CA PHE A 97 -5.86 12.17 9.42
C PHE A 97 -5.92 13.66 9.74
N MET A 98 -5.83 13.99 11.03
CA MET A 98 -5.99 15.35 11.54
C MET A 98 -4.63 15.95 11.85
N GLY A 99 -4.33 17.09 11.24
CA GLY A 99 -3.14 17.87 11.56
C GLY A 99 -3.29 18.67 12.85
N SER A 100 -2.16 19.13 13.36
CA SER A 100 -2.06 20.10 14.45
C SER A 100 -2.63 21.47 14.04
N PRO A 101 -3.16 22.25 15.00
CA PRO A 101 -3.49 23.65 14.76
C PRO A 101 -2.27 24.44 14.25
N CYS A 102 -2.45 25.18 13.16
CA CYS A 102 -1.40 25.97 12.52
C CYS A 102 -1.90 27.41 12.29
N GLN A 103 -0.99 28.37 12.13
CA GLN A 103 -1.37 29.77 11.92
C GLN A 103 -2.05 30.04 10.57
N ASN A 104 -1.73 29.25 9.54
CA ASN A 104 -2.24 29.46 8.18
C ASN A 104 -2.92 28.19 7.64
N LYS A 105 -3.96 28.37 6.81
CA LYS A 105 -4.65 27.26 6.10
C LYS A 105 -3.68 26.32 5.37
N ARG A 106 -2.72 26.89 4.64
CA ARG A 106 -1.71 26.10 3.89
C ARG A 106 -0.84 25.23 4.81
N LEU A 107 -0.46 25.77 5.98
CA LEU A 107 0.36 25.04 6.96
C LEU A 107 -0.45 23.92 7.61
N ALA A 108 -1.72 24.17 7.95
CA ALA A 108 -2.61 23.15 8.52
C ALA A 108 -2.79 21.95 7.57
N GLU A 109 -3.01 22.21 6.28
CA GLU A 109 -3.14 21.15 5.27
C GLU A 109 -1.83 20.41 5.02
N LYS A 110 -0.68 21.12 5.10
CA LYS A 110 0.65 20.50 5.02
C LYS A 110 0.88 19.55 6.20
N ASP A 111 0.48 19.97 7.39
CA ASP A 111 0.63 19.20 8.62
C ASP A 111 -0.27 17.96 8.62
N ALA A 112 -1.54 18.10 8.22
CA ALA A 112 -2.43 16.96 8.03
C ALA A 112 -1.89 15.94 7.01
N ALA A 113 -1.24 16.42 5.93
CA ALA A 113 -0.59 15.54 4.97
C ALA A 113 0.63 14.80 5.57
N ASN A 114 1.41 15.48 6.42
CA ASN A 114 2.52 14.84 7.12
C ASN A 114 2.05 13.74 8.07
N GLU A 115 0.97 13.97 8.83
CA GLU A 115 0.39 12.95 9.71
C GLU A 115 -0.07 11.72 8.92
N ALA A 116 -0.72 11.92 7.77
CA ALA A 116 -1.07 10.82 6.88
C ALA A 116 0.18 10.08 6.36
N LEU A 117 1.21 10.81 5.93
CA LEU A 117 2.45 10.20 5.43
C LEU A 117 3.20 9.38 6.48
N ARG A 118 3.25 9.88 7.73
CA ARG A 118 3.81 9.15 8.87
C ARG A 118 3.06 7.85 9.08
N TRP A 119 1.73 7.90 9.10
CA TRP A 119 0.91 6.71 9.23
C TRP A 119 1.14 5.69 8.10
N LEU A 120 1.27 6.15 6.85
CA LEU A 120 1.55 5.28 5.71
C LEU A 120 2.95 4.64 5.77
N THR A 121 3.93 5.39 6.27
CA THR A 121 5.35 4.98 6.31
C THR A 121 5.69 4.12 7.52
N ASP A 122 5.11 4.42 8.68
CA ASP A 122 5.36 3.71 9.95
C ASP A 122 4.59 2.37 10.05
N GLY A 123 4.05 1.86 8.93
CA GLY A 123 3.47 0.52 8.82
C GLY A 123 1.94 0.45 8.73
N GLY A 124 1.24 1.58 8.62
CA GLY A 124 -0.22 1.62 8.48
C GLY A 124 -0.76 0.86 7.25
N MET A 125 -0.02 0.88 6.13
CA MET A 125 -0.42 0.15 4.91
C MET A 125 -0.07 -1.34 4.93
N ALA A 126 1.06 -1.73 5.52
CA ALA A 126 1.43 -3.15 5.68
C ALA A 126 0.41 -3.88 6.58
N ASN A 127 -0.10 -3.18 7.61
CA ASN A 127 -1.14 -3.69 8.48
C ASN A 127 -2.55 -3.51 7.92
N SER A 128 -2.83 -2.52 7.05
CA SER A 128 -4.16 -2.35 6.45
C SER A 128 -4.52 -3.48 5.48
N HIS A 129 -3.56 -3.98 4.69
CA HIS A 129 -3.80 -5.14 3.81
C HIS A 129 -4.05 -6.44 4.61
N GLN A 130 -3.47 -6.54 5.82
CA GLN A 130 -3.76 -7.61 6.77
C GLN A 130 -5.10 -7.37 7.51
N ASN A 131 -5.42 -6.13 7.92
CA ASN A 131 -6.65 -5.80 8.63
C ASN A 131 -7.90 -5.89 7.75
N ILE A 132 -7.81 -5.56 6.45
CA ILE A 132 -8.93 -5.75 5.51
C ILE A 132 -9.18 -7.25 5.27
N ARG A 133 -8.12 -8.08 5.22
CA ARG A 133 -8.27 -9.54 5.16
C ARG A 133 -8.82 -10.13 6.47
N SER A 134 -8.42 -9.62 7.62
CA SER A 134 -8.94 -10.06 8.94
C SER A 134 -10.37 -9.57 9.22
N ALA A 135 -10.76 -8.39 8.73
CA ALA A 135 -12.13 -7.90 8.84
C ALA A 135 -13.10 -8.61 7.89
N SER A 136 -12.63 -9.03 6.70
CA SER A 136 -13.46 -9.78 5.75
C SER A 136 -13.69 -11.24 6.14
N THR A 137 -12.88 -11.83 7.04
CA THR A 137 -13.14 -13.16 7.63
C THR A 137 -14.11 -13.11 8.81
N LEU A 138 -14.20 -11.99 9.53
CA LEU A 138 -15.14 -11.80 10.65
C LEU A 138 -16.57 -11.48 10.20
N LEU A 139 -16.74 -10.84 9.04
CA LEU A 139 -18.06 -10.47 8.50
C LEU A 139 -18.76 -11.57 7.69
N LYS A 140 -18.17 -12.78 7.56
CA LYS A 140 -18.70 -13.87 6.72
C LYS A 140 -19.41 -14.99 7.49
N LYS A 141 -19.66 -14.85 8.78
CA LYS A 141 -20.37 -15.88 9.55
C LYS A 141 -21.65 -15.38 10.20
N ASP A 142 -22.59 -14.92 9.38
CA ASP A 142 -24.00 -14.88 9.77
C ASP A 142 -24.90 -15.20 8.57
N LYS A 143 -25.09 -16.50 8.32
CA LYS A 143 -26.25 -16.96 7.56
C LYS A 143 -26.79 -18.27 8.15
N ARG A 144 -27.73 -18.07 9.07
CA ARG A 144 -28.95 -18.86 9.36
C ARG A 144 -28.82 -20.38 9.46
N ARG A 145 -29.16 -20.92 10.64
CA ARG A 145 -30.18 -21.98 10.78
C ARG A 145 -31.07 -21.71 11.99
N ARG A 146 -32.28 -21.21 11.73
CA ARG A 146 -33.47 -21.43 12.56
C ARG A 146 -34.52 -22.03 11.65
N ALA A 147 -34.81 -23.30 11.86
CA ALA A 147 -36.05 -24.03 11.60
C ALA A 147 -35.83 -25.42 12.19
#